data_AF-A0A7R9LYM5-F1
#
_entry.id   AF-A0A7R9LYM5-F1
#
_cell.length_a   1.000
_cell.length_b   1.000
_cell.length_c   1.000
_cell.angle_alpha   90.00
_cell.angle_beta   90.00
_cell.angle_gamma   90.00
#
_symmetry.space_group_name_H-M   'P 1'
#
loop_
_entity.id
_entity.type
_entity.pdbx_description
1 polymer ?
#
loop_
_entity_poly.entity_id
_entity_poly.type
_entity_poly.pdbx_seq_one_letter_code
_entity_poly.pdbx_strand_id
1 'polypeptide(L)'
;LPEPRLPRFDLLSKIIIDALVIAIVAFAVSLSLAKIFAKKHKYRIDANQELIALGSANVFASLFSCYPSSASLSRSSVQEKTGGRTQVAGLVSSAFMLVFLLFLGPLLYHLP
;
A
#
# COMPACT_ATOMS: atom_id res chain seq x y z
N LEU A 1 4.94 -6.54 17.59
CA LEU A 1 4.04 -5.79 16.67
C LEU A 1 3.80 -4.42 17.28
N PRO A 2 3.65 -3.35 16.47
CA PRO A 2 3.33 -2.02 17.01
C PRO A 2 1.92 -2.03 17.63
N GLU A 3 1.78 -1.36 18.77
CA GLU A 3 0.48 -1.15 19.40
C GLU A 3 -0.38 -0.21 18.55
N PRO A 4 -1.69 -0.46 18.42
CA PRO A 4 -2.60 0.47 17.75
C PRO A 4 -2.58 1.83 18.44
N ARG A 5 -2.26 2.90 17.71
CA ARG A 5 -2.26 4.28 18.19
C ARG A 5 -3.10 5.15 17.28
N LEU A 6 -3.92 6.00 17.88
CA LEU A 6 -4.72 6.95 17.12
C LEU A 6 -3.81 8.05 16.54
N PRO A 7 -4.12 8.53 15.31
CA PRO A 7 -3.42 9.67 14.74
C PRO A 7 -3.65 10.93 15.58
N ARG A 8 -2.62 11.77 15.69
CA ARG A 8 -2.69 13.02 16.45
C ARG A 8 -3.43 14.08 15.65
N PHE A 9 -4.71 14.28 15.98
CA PHE A 9 -5.57 15.26 15.30
C PHE A 9 -5.10 16.71 15.48
N ASP A 10 -4.31 17.02 16.51
CA ASP A 10 -3.75 18.36 16.74
C ASP A 10 -2.80 18.83 15.62
N LEU A 11 -2.15 17.88 14.93
CA LEU A 11 -1.26 18.19 13.82
C LEU A 11 -2.00 18.36 12.49
N LEU A 12 -3.27 17.96 12.42
CA LEU A 12 -4.01 17.83 11.17
C LEU A 12 -4.12 19.18 10.45
N SER A 13 -4.38 20.27 11.19
CA SER A 13 -4.41 21.63 10.65
C SER A 13 -3.09 22.09 10.02
N LYS A 14 -1.95 21.55 10.46
CA LYS A 14 -0.62 21.91 9.96
C LYS A 14 -0.24 21.12 8.71
N ILE A 15 -0.72 19.89 8.56
CA ILE A 15 -0.28 18.95 7.52
C ILE A 15 -1.36 18.65 6.47
N ILE A 16 -2.57 19.20 6.61
CA ILE A 16 -3.71 18.84 5.74
C ILE A 16 -3.44 19.11 4.26
N ILE A 17 -2.74 20.21 3.95
CA ILE A 17 -2.40 20.57 2.56
C ILE A 17 -1.44 19.53 1.99
N ASP A 18 -0.34 19.23 2.71
CA ASP A 18 0.64 18.24 2.28
C ASP A 18 0.03 16.84 2.15
N ALA A 19 -0.81 16.45 3.11
CA ALA A 19 -1.51 15.17 3.11
C ALA A 19 -2.44 15.04 1.89
N LEU A 20 -3.13 16.11 1.52
CA LEU A 20 -4.01 16.14 0.35
C LEU A 20 -3.22 15.99 -0.96
N VAL A 21 -2.07 16.68 -1.08
CA VAL A 21 -1.17 16.52 -2.23
C VAL A 21 -0.67 15.09 -2.34
N ILE A 22 -0.21 14.50 -1.23
CA ILE A 22 0.24 13.10 -1.18
C ILE A 22 -0.88 12.14 -1.58
N ALA A 23 -2.10 12.36 -1.07
CA ALA A 23 -3.26 11.52 -1.39
C ALA A 23 -3.61 11.55 -2.88
N ILE A 24 -3.61 12.74 -3.51
CA ILE A 24 -3.87 12.89 -4.95
C ILE A 24 -2.80 12.15 -5.76
N VAL A 25 -1.52 12.35 -5.43
CA VAL A 25 -0.41 11.72 -6.15
C VAL A 25 -0.45 10.20 -5.97
N ALA A 26 -0.65 9.71 -4.75
CA ALA A 26 -0.74 8.29 -4.45
C ALA A 26 -1.89 7.62 -5.21
N PHE A 27 -3.08 8.26 -5.23
CA PHE A 27 -4.22 7.77 -5.98
C PHE A 27 -3.98 7.80 -7.49
N ALA A 28 -3.42 8.89 -8.02
CA ALA A 28 -3.12 9.02 -9.45
C ALA A 28 -2.14 7.95 -9.92
N VAL A 29 -1.08 7.65 -9.15
CA VAL A 29 -0.13 6.57 -9.44
C VAL A 29 -0.81 5.21 -9.37
N SER A 30 -1.59 4.95 -8.33
CA SER A 30 -2.31 3.69 -8.15
C SER A 30 -3.29 3.41 -9.29
N LEU A 31 -4.14 4.40 -9.61
CA LEU A 31 -5.12 4.30 -10.68
C LEU A 31 -4.46 4.18 -12.06
N SER A 32 -3.38 4.91 -12.30
CA SER A 32 -2.60 4.79 -13.54
C SER A 32 -2.07 3.37 -13.74
N LEU A 33 -1.49 2.79 -12.68
CA LEU A 33 -0.98 1.42 -12.72
C LEU A 33 -2.11 0.41 -12.95
N ALA A 34 -3.22 0.57 -12.23
CA ALA A 34 -4.36 -0.30 -12.38
C ALA A 34 -4.90 -0.26 -13.83
N LYS A 35 -5.03 0.93 -14.43
CA LYS A 35 -5.44 1.10 -15.84
C LYS A 35 -4.49 0.44 -16.84
N ILE A 36 -3.18 0.46 -16.59
CA ILE A 36 -2.19 -0.22 -17.44
C ILE A 36 -2.48 -1.73 -17.48
N PHE A 37 -2.67 -2.36 -16.31
CA PHE A 37 -2.98 -3.78 -16.23
C PHE A 37 -4.37 -4.11 -16.76
N ALA A 38 -5.38 -3.26 -16.52
CA ALA A 38 -6.72 -3.42 -17.08
C ALA A 38 -6.72 -3.41 -18.61
N LYS A 39 -5.96 -2.49 -19.22
CA LYS A 39 -5.79 -2.45 -20.67
C LYS A 39 -5.08 -3.70 -21.18
N LYS A 40 -4.04 -4.17 -20.47
CA LYS A 40 -3.26 -5.36 -20.84
C LYS A 40 -4.09 -6.66 -20.77
N HIS A 41 -4.88 -6.84 -19.72
CA HIS A 41 -5.65 -8.06 -19.46
C HIS A 41 -7.14 -7.94 -19.83
N LYS A 42 -7.55 -6.82 -20.45
CA LYS A 42 -8.91 -6.56 -20.94
C LYS A 42 -10.01 -6.69 -19.89
N TYR A 43 -9.78 -6.21 -18.67
CA TYR A 43 -10.80 -6.09 -17.63
C TYR A 43 -11.20 -4.63 -17.38
N ARG A 44 -12.33 -4.42 -16.68
CA ARG A 44 -12.82 -3.08 -16.33
C ARG A 44 -12.37 -2.70 -14.92
N ILE A 45 -12.05 -1.43 -14.73
CA ILE A 45 -11.74 -0.84 -13.43
C ILE A 45 -12.78 0.21 -13.09
N ASP A 46 -13.17 0.23 -11.83
CA ASP A 46 -13.93 1.32 -11.23
C ASP A 46 -12.99 2.19 -10.39
N ALA A 47 -12.84 3.46 -10.79
CA ALA A 47 -11.96 4.40 -10.10
C ALA A 47 -12.45 4.76 -8.69
N ASN A 48 -13.78 4.77 -8.47
CA ASN A 48 -14.35 5.05 -7.15
C ASN A 48 -14.04 3.92 -6.18
N GLN A 49 -14.14 2.67 -6.65
CA GLN A 49 -13.80 1.50 -5.84
C GLN A 49 -12.32 1.48 -5.47
N GLU A 50 -11.43 1.81 -6.41
CA GLU A 50 -9.99 1.93 -6.14
C GLU A 50 -9.68 3.06 -5.14
N LEU A 51 -10.41 4.17 -5.20
CA LEU A 51 -10.24 5.28 -4.26
C LEU A 51 -10.65 4.87 -2.84
N ILE A 52 -11.80 4.21 -2.69
CA ILE A 52 -12.30 3.72 -1.40
C ILE A 52 -11.35 2.65 -0.84
N ALA A 53 -10.87 1.73 -1.68
CA ALA A 53 -9.92 0.70 -1.29
C ALA A 53 -8.59 1.30 -0.79
N LEU A 54 -8.01 2.25 -1.54
CA LEU A 54 -6.76 2.91 -1.15
C LEU A 54 -6.93 3.76 0.11
N GLY A 55 -8.04 4.50 0.21
CA GLY A 55 -8.36 5.33 1.36
C GLY A 55 -8.55 4.51 2.63
N SER A 56 -9.40 3.50 2.59
CA SER A 56 -9.64 2.59 3.73
C SER A 56 -8.37 1.86 4.16
N ALA A 57 -7.55 1.40 3.22
CA ALA A 57 -6.27 0.76 3.53
C ALA A 57 -5.30 1.71 4.27
N ASN A 58 -5.19 2.96 3.83
CA ASN A 58 -4.33 3.96 4.50
C ASN A 58 -4.89 4.41 5.86
N VAL A 59 -6.21 4.52 6.00
CA VAL A 59 -6.85 4.79 7.30
C VAL A 59 -6.56 3.67 8.28
N PHE A 60 -6.73 2.41 7.88
CA PHE A 60 -6.39 1.27 8.73
C PHE A 60 -4.90 1.23 9.08
N ALA A 61 -4.02 1.48 8.09
CA ALA A 61 -2.57 1.52 8.30
C ALA A 61 -2.13 2.65 9.24
N SER A 62 -2.83 3.78 9.27
CA SER A 62 -2.52 4.90 10.16
C SER A 62 -2.56 4.52 11.64
N LEU A 63 -3.39 3.53 12.01
CA LEU A 63 -3.49 3.02 13.38
C LEU A 63 -2.21 2.30 13.84
N PHE A 64 -1.40 1.80 12.91
CA PHE A 64 -0.17 1.06 13.20
C PHE A 64 1.08 1.91 12.95
N SER A 65 0.94 3.24 12.93
CA SER A 65 2.03 4.19 12.65
C SER A 65 2.71 3.95 11.28
N CYS A 66 1.95 3.49 10.28
CA CYS A 66 2.46 3.31 8.92
C CYS A 66 2.51 4.64 8.14
N TYR A 67 3.47 4.72 7.22
CA TYR A 67 3.55 5.78 6.21
C TYR A 67 2.48 5.58 5.11
N PRO A 68 2.04 6.66 4.45
CA PRO A 68 1.08 6.58 3.35
C PRO A 68 1.65 5.68 2.23
N SER A 69 0.89 4.66 1.87
CA SER A 69 1.27 3.67 0.86
C SER A 69 0.55 3.90 -0.46
N SER A 70 1.21 3.55 -1.55
CA SER A 70 0.67 3.55 -2.91
C SER A 70 0.98 2.22 -3.63
N ALA A 71 0.49 2.08 -4.86
CA ALA A 71 0.78 0.89 -5.67
C ALA A 71 2.24 0.88 -6.15
N SER A 72 2.81 -0.32 -6.31
CA SER A 72 4.21 -0.51 -6.72
C SER A 72 4.29 -1.20 -8.06
N LEU A 73 4.69 -0.45 -9.10
CA LEU A 73 4.86 -0.98 -10.46
C LEU A 73 5.83 -2.17 -10.49
N SER A 74 6.97 -2.08 -9.80
CA SER A 74 7.98 -3.14 -9.78
C SER A 74 7.43 -4.43 -9.20
N ARG A 75 6.78 -4.38 -8.03
CA ARG A 75 6.19 -5.57 -7.39
C ARG A 75 5.06 -6.16 -8.23
N SER A 76 4.15 -5.34 -8.73
CA SER A 76 3.02 -5.80 -9.56
C SER A 76 3.50 -6.39 -10.89
N SER A 77 4.54 -5.82 -11.51
CA SER A 77 5.10 -6.36 -12.76
C SER A 77 5.81 -7.70 -12.55
N VAL A 78 6.55 -7.86 -11.45
CA VAL A 78 7.17 -9.16 -11.12
C VAL A 78 6.09 -10.21 -10.83
N GLN A 79 5.06 -9.87 -10.07
CA GLN A 79 3.93 -10.77 -9.81
C GLN A 79 3.21 -11.17 -11.11
N GLU A 80 2.97 -10.23 -12.02
CA GLU A 80 2.31 -10.53 -13.30
C GLU A 80 3.19 -11.38 -14.21
N LYS A 81 4.49 -11.07 -14.33
CA LYS A 81 5.46 -11.85 -15.11
C LYS A 81 5.64 -13.28 -14.60
N THR A 82 5.49 -13.50 -13.30
CA THR A 82 5.53 -14.84 -12.68
C THR A 82 4.20 -15.58 -12.78
N GLY A 83 3.20 -15.01 -13.45
CA GLY A 83 1.90 -15.64 -13.70
C GLY A 83 0.86 -15.43 -12.60
N GLY A 84 1.11 -14.53 -11.64
CA GLY A 84 0.16 -14.19 -10.58
C GLY A 84 -1.08 -13.47 -11.13
N ARG A 85 -2.26 -14.06 -10.93
CA ARG A 85 -3.55 -13.53 -11.44
C ARG A 85 -4.53 -13.10 -10.35
N THR A 86 -4.22 -13.35 -9.08
CA THR A 86 -5.13 -13.11 -7.96
C THR A 86 -4.46 -12.27 -6.87
N GLN A 87 -5.29 -11.65 -6.02
CA GLN A 87 -4.81 -10.86 -4.86
C GLN A 87 -4.18 -11.73 -3.76
N VAL A 88 -4.31 -13.06 -3.85
CA VAL A 88 -3.72 -14.01 -2.90
C VAL A 88 -2.21 -13.87 -2.84
N ALA A 89 -1.55 -13.53 -3.96
CA ALA A 89 -0.10 -13.29 -3.96
C ALA A 89 0.30 -12.13 -3.02
N GLY A 90 -0.54 -11.09 -2.91
CA GLY A 90 -0.35 -10.01 -1.94
C GLY A 90 -0.49 -10.47 -0.49
N LEU A 91 -1.48 -11.33 -0.22
CA LEU A 91 -1.70 -11.92 1.10
C LEU A 91 -0.54 -12.83 1.54
N VAL A 92 -0.04 -13.66 0.62
CA VAL A 92 1.13 -14.50 0.88
C VAL A 92 2.36 -13.64 1.16
N SER A 93 2.56 -12.58 0.38
CA SER A 93 3.67 -11.63 0.58
C SER A 93 3.61 -10.91 1.92
N SER A 94 2.42 -10.48 2.36
CA SER A 94 2.25 -9.83 3.66
C SER A 94 2.43 -10.79 4.83
N ALA A 95 1.95 -12.03 4.72
CA ALA A 95 2.19 -13.07 5.72
C ALA A 95 3.69 -13.40 5.84
N PHE A 96 4.39 -13.51 4.71
CA PHE A 96 5.84 -13.72 4.71
C PHE A 96 6.59 -12.56 5.37
N MET A 97 6.23 -11.31 5.05
CA MET A 97 6.81 -10.13 5.70
C MET A 97 6.53 -10.10 7.20
N LEU A 98 5.34 -10.51 7.65
CA LEU A 98 5.00 -10.60 9.06
C LEU A 98 5.90 -11.59 9.81
N VAL A 99 6.07 -12.79 9.26
CA VAL A 99 6.97 -13.82 9.81
C VAL A 99 8.41 -13.31 9.84
N PHE A 100 8.85 -12.70 8.74
CA PHE A 100 10.20 -12.14 8.64
C PHE A 100 10.48 -11.08 9.70
N LEU A 101 9.53 -10.15 9.93
CA LEU A 101 9.67 -9.12 10.96
C LEU A 101 9.72 -9.70 12.39
N LEU A 102 8.96 -10.77 12.67
CA LEU A 102 8.91 -11.37 14.00
C LEU A 102 10.15 -12.21 14.35
N PHE A 103 10.69 -12.95 13.38
CA PHE A 103 11.80 -13.90 13.62
C PHE A 103 13.16 -13.39 13.13
N LEU A 104 13.19 -12.70 11.98
CA LEU A 104 14.43 -12.28 11.32
C LEU A 104 14.76 -10.79 11.54
N GLY A 105 13.87 -10.03 12.18
CA GLY A 105 14.13 -8.64 12.58
C GLY A 105 15.47 -8.42 13.30
N PRO A 106 15.85 -9.24 14.30
CA PRO A 106 17.14 -9.09 15.00
C PRO A 106 18.37 -9.33 14.12
N LEU A 107 18.25 -10.18 13.09
CA LEU A 107 19.35 -10.48 12.17
C LEU A 107 19.71 -9.28 11.27
N LEU A 108 18.78 -8.33 11.11
CA LEU A 108 19.00 -7.12 10.31
C LEU A 108 19.72 -6.02 11.10
N TYR A 109 20.07 -6.23 12.37
CA TYR A 109 20.73 -5.21 13.19
C TYR A 109 22.08 -4.73 12.60
N HIS A 110 22.78 -5.61 11.89
CA HIS A 110 24.08 -5.32 11.27
C HIS A 110 24.00 -4.89 9.79
N LEU A 111 22.80 -4.69 9.23
CA LEU A 111 22.70 -4.13 7.88
C LEU A 111 23.18 -2.67 7.89
N PRO A 112 24.16 -2.29 7.04
CA PRO A 112 24.62 -0.91 6.89
C PRO A 112 23.56 0.00 6.26
#